data_AF-A0A7D9IGN3-F1
#
_entry.id   AF-A0A7D9IGN3-F1
#
_cell.length_a   1.000
_cell.length_b   1.000
_cell.length_c   1.000
_cell.angle_alpha   90.00
_cell.angle_beta   90.00
_cell.angle_gamma   90.00
#
_symmetry.space_group_name_H-M   'P 1'
#
loop_
_entity.id
_entity.type
_entity.pdbx_description
1 polymer ?
#
loop_
_entity_poly.entity_id
_entity_poly.type
_entity_poly.pdbx_seq_one_letter_code
_entity_poly.pdbx_strand_id
1 'polypeptide(L)'
;MSIRKEVFVWRKHHKIALLREILVVEPYVHKVGSKERGNAWTLIAENLNSTEHGFKVSIRSVREKFSKLYEEWLKKERDEEKASGIEGTDEDEFEMAMRDVHERMEEVKEEWNKESEKVAEEKQMAIDMRKTATEIIGQTKRRKSMEDESEDEEDEGKSGKDDKQLGGKE
;
A
#
# COMPACT_ATOMS: atom_id res chain seq x y z
N MET A 1 -17.02 -17.07 -45.88
CA MET A 1 -18.26 -16.69 -45.15
C MET A 1 -17.84 -15.85 -43.95
N SER A 2 -18.17 -14.56 -43.93
CA SER A 2 -17.86 -13.70 -42.78
C SER A 2 -18.87 -13.95 -41.67
N ILE A 3 -18.43 -14.64 -40.62
CA ILE A 3 -19.21 -14.80 -39.39
C ILE A 3 -19.32 -13.42 -38.76
N ARG A 4 -20.48 -12.78 -38.87
CA ARG A 4 -20.79 -11.58 -38.09
C ARG A 4 -20.80 -12.00 -36.62
N LYS A 5 -19.77 -11.61 -35.86
CA LYS A 5 -19.81 -11.75 -34.40
C LYS A 5 -20.97 -10.90 -33.89
N GLU A 6 -22.00 -11.54 -33.37
CA GLU A 6 -23.05 -10.82 -32.65
C GLU A 6 -22.41 -10.08 -31.47
N VAL A 7 -22.54 -8.76 -31.46
CA VAL A 7 -22.02 -7.93 -30.38
C VAL A 7 -23.03 -7.94 -29.25
N PHE A 8 -22.61 -8.39 -28.06
CA PHE A 8 -23.44 -8.31 -26.86
C PHE A 8 -23.68 -6.85 -26.46
N VAL A 9 -24.94 -6.50 -26.18
CA VAL A 9 -25.35 -5.15 -25.80
C VAL A 9 -25.72 -5.11 -24.32
N TRP A 10 -24.99 -4.30 -23.55
CA TRP A 10 -25.24 -4.08 -22.14
C TRP A 10 -26.50 -3.24 -21.92
N ARG A 11 -27.48 -3.81 -21.22
CA ARG A 11 -28.74 -3.15 -20.82
C ARG A 11 -28.71 -2.86 -19.32
N LYS A 12 -29.70 -2.13 -18.80
CA LYS A 12 -29.76 -1.75 -17.39
C LYS A 12 -29.65 -2.95 -16.44
N HIS A 13 -30.48 -3.98 -16.63
CA HIS A 13 -30.41 -5.21 -15.83
C HIS A 13 -29.06 -5.93 -15.93
N HIS A 14 -28.40 -5.91 -17.11
CA HIS A 14 -27.05 -6.45 -17.26
C HIS A 14 -26.02 -5.71 -16.40
N LYS A 15 -26.16 -4.38 -16.30
CA LYS A 15 -25.30 -3.55 -15.44
C LYS A 15 -25.54 -3.86 -13.97
N ILE A 16 -26.80 -3.94 -13.54
CA ILE A 16 -27.16 -4.28 -12.15
C ILE A 16 -26.61 -5.65 -11.75
N ALA A 17 -26.80 -6.67 -12.61
CA ALA A 17 -26.25 -8.01 -12.36
C ALA A 17 -24.72 -8.00 -12.30
N LEU A 18 -24.03 -7.21 -13.12
CA LEU A 18 -22.59 -7.02 -13.04
C LEU A 18 -22.17 -6.43 -11.68
N LEU A 19 -22.84 -5.38 -11.20
CA LEU A 19 -22.49 -4.73 -9.93
C LEU A 19 -22.71 -5.67 -8.74
N ARG A 20 -23.83 -6.42 -8.74
CA ARG A 20 -24.09 -7.46 -7.74
C ARG A 20 -23.00 -8.51 -7.71
N GLU A 21 -22.58 -9.00 -8.88
CA GLU A 21 -21.52 -10.00 -8.95
C GLU A 21 -20.17 -9.44 -8.47
N ILE A 22 -19.89 -8.16 -8.73
CA ILE A 22 -18.70 -7.47 -8.22
C ILE A 22 -18.76 -7.34 -6.68
N LEU A 23 -19.92 -7.07 -6.09
CA LEU A 23 -20.09 -7.05 -4.62
C LEU A 23 -19.91 -8.43 -3.99
N VAL A 24 -20.25 -9.50 -4.70
CA VAL A 24 -20.10 -10.87 -4.18
C VAL A 24 -18.65 -11.34 -4.28
N VAL A 25 -17.99 -11.08 -5.41
CA VAL A 25 -16.62 -11.57 -5.67
C VAL A 25 -15.55 -10.62 -5.14
N GLU A 26 -15.87 -9.34 -4.94
CA GLU A 26 -15.02 -8.30 -4.37
C GLU A 26 -13.61 -8.22 -5.01
N PRO A 27 -13.49 -8.07 -6.35
CA PRO A 27 -12.20 -8.08 -7.03
C PRO A 27 -11.26 -6.93 -6.62
N TYR A 28 -11.78 -5.91 -5.93
CA TYR A 28 -11.03 -4.76 -5.42
C TYR A 28 -10.25 -5.04 -4.13
N VAL A 29 -10.60 -6.09 -3.37
CA VAL A 29 -9.85 -6.55 -2.17
C VAL A 29 -8.45 -7.06 -2.54
N HIS A 30 -8.23 -7.41 -3.80
CA HIS A 30 -6.95 -7.88 -4.29
C HIS A 30 -6.13 -6.77 -4.96
N LYS A 31 -4.80 -6.83 -4.78
CA LYS A 31 -3.86 -5.86 -5.37
C LYS A 31 -3.99 -5.81 -6.89
N VAL A 32 -3.88 -4.61 -7.46
CA VAL A 32 -3.86 -4.42 -8.91
C VAL A 32 -2.72 -5.22 -9.53
N GLY A 33 -3.05 -6.02 -10.56
CA GLY A 33 -2.08 -6.87 -11.27
C GLY A 33 -1.81 -8.21 -10.61
N SER A 34 -2.42 -8.52 -9.46
CA SER A 34 -2.27 -9.83 -8.83
C SER A 34 -3.03 -10.93 -9.58
N LYS A 35 -2.60 -12.18 -9.41
CA LYS A 35 -3.26 -13.34 -10.01
C LYS A 35 -4.66 -13.54 -9.44
N GLU A 36 -4.81 -13.34 -8.14
CA GLU A 36 -6.07 -13.42 -7.40
C GLU A 36 -7.10 -12.45 -7.97
N ARG A 37 -6.69 -11.19 -8.22
CA ARG A 37 -7.55 -10.22 -8.90
C ARG A 37 -7.94 -10.65 -10.31
N GLY A 38 -7.00 -11.22 -11.07
CA GLY A 38 -7.28 -11.78 -12.39
C GLY A 38 -8.30 -12.93 -12.35
N ASN A 39 -8.16 -13.82 -11.37
CA ASN A 39 -9.06 -14.94 -11.13
C ASN A 39 -10.46 -14.45 -10.71
N ALA A 40 -10.54 -13.44 -9.85
CA ALA A 40 -11.80 -12.81 -9.44
C ALA A 40 -12.57 -12.27 -10.66
N TRP A 41 -11.90 -11.53 -11.56
CA TRP A 41 -12.54 -11.09 -12.81
C TRP A 41 -12.91 -12.22 -13.77
N THR A 42 -12.18 -13.34 -13.71
CA THR A 42 -12.50 -14.55 -14.48
C THR A 42 -13.80 -15.17 -13.97
N LEU A 43 -13.89 -15.37 -12.65
CA LEU A 43 -15.07 -15.89 -11.98
C LEU A 43 -16.32 -15.04 -12.25
N ILE A 44 -16.20 -13.70 -12.15
CA ILE A 44 -17.32 -12.79 -12.47
C ILE A 44 -17.81 -13.02 -13.91
N ALA A 45 -16.90 -13.13 -14.89
CA ALA A 45 -17.31 -13.34 -16.27
C ALA A 45 -17.95 -14.72 -16.50
N GLU A 46 -17.46 -15.76 -15.84
CA GLU A 46 -18.01 -17.12 -15.89
C GLU A 46 -19.40 -17.18 -15.27
N ASN A 47 -19.58 -16.58 -14.08
CA ASN A 47 -20.85 -16.51 -13.39
C ASN A 47 -21.89 -15.76 -14.23
N LEU A 48 -21.55 -14.58 -14.75
CA LEU A 48 -22.46 -13.80 -15.60
C LEU A 48 -22.89 -14.58 -16.85
N ASN A 49 -21.96 -15.26 -17.53
CA ASN A 49 -22.27 -16.07 -18.72
C ASN A 49 -23.08 -17.34 -18.40
N SER A 50 -23.06 -17.81 -17.15
CA SER A 50 -23.83 -18.97 -16.70
C SER A 50 -25.26 -18.62 -16.28
N THR A 51 -25.56 -17.33 -16.10
CA THR A 51 -26.89 -16.84 -15.73
C THR A 51 -27.86 -16.89 -16.91
N GLU A 52 -29.15 -17.09 -16.63
CA GLU A 52 -30.25 -17.13 -17.62
C GLU A 52 -30.43 -15.82 -18.41
N HIS A 53 -29.76 -14.74 -18.01
CA HIS A 53 -29.81 -13.43 -18.67
C HIS A 53 -29.05 -13.36 -20.01
N GLY A 54 -28.47 -14.47 -20.49
CA GLY A 54 -27.94 -14.56 -21.84
C GLY A 54 -26.70 -13.70 -22.10
N PHE A 55 -25.87 -13.51 -21.08
CA PHE A 55 -24.60 -12.82 -21.23
C PHE A 55 -23.70 -13.54 -22.25
N LYS A 56 -23.02 -12.75 -23.08
CA LYS A 56 -21.97 -13.21 -24.00
C LYS A 56 -20.75 -12.30 -23.83
N VAL A 57 -20.15 -12.34 -22.65
CA VAL A 57 -19.10 -11.40 -22.23
C VAL A 57 -17.76 -12.09 -22.01
N SER A 58 -16.67 -11.37 -22.26
CA SER A 58 -15.31 -11.78 -21.88
C SER A 58 -14.86 -11.05 -20.63
N ILE A 59 -13.83 -11.58 -19.95
CA ILE A 59 -13.17 -10.93 -18.81
C ILE A 59 -12.83 -9.47 -19.13
N ARG A 60 -12.29 -9.24 -20.33
CA ARG A 60 -11.95 -7.89 -20.80
C ARG A 60 -13.17 -7.00 -20.90
N SER A 61 -14.25 -7.48 -21.51
CA SER A 61 -15.49 -6.70 -21.67
C SER A 61 -16.13 -6.36 -20.33
N VAL A 62 -16.10 -7.29 -19.36
CA VAL A 62 -16.60 -7.08 -18.00
C VAL A 62 -15.82 -5.96 -17.30
N ARG A 63 -14.48 -6.03 -17.32
CA ARG A 63 -13.61 -5.03 -16.71
C ARG A 63 -13.79 -3.65 -17.33
N GLU A 64 -13.72 -3.56 -18.66
CA GLU A 64 -13.91 -2.31 -19.39
C GLU A 64 -15.30 -1.72 -19.13
N LYS A 65 -16.33 -2.58 -19.04
CA LYS A 65 -17.69 -2.12 -18.75
C LYS A 65 -17.79 -1.54 -17.35
N PHE A 66 -17.24 -2.22 -16.34
CA PHE A 66 -17.23 -1.72 -14.97
C PHE A 66 -16.47 -0.40 -14.85
N SER A 67 -15.24 -0.31 -15.39
CA SER A 67 -14.46 0.94 -15.35
C SER A 67 -15.23 2.12 -15.92
N LYS A 68 -15.88 1.93 -17.08
CA LYS A 68 -16.68 2.99 -17.69
C LYS A 68 -17.90 3.37 -16.84
N LEU A 69 -18.61 2.40 -16.27
CA LEU A 69 -19.76 2.67 -15.40
C LEU A 69 -19.35 3.44 -14.15
N TYR A 70 -18.23 3.06 -13.55
CA TYR A 70 -17.70 3.67 -12.34
C TYR A 70 -17.23 5.11 -12.59
N GLU A 71 -16.54 5.37 -13.69
CA GLU A 71 -16.14 6.73 -14.10
C GLU A 71 -17.36 7.63 -14.39
N GLU A 72 -18.38 7.09 -15.08
CA GLU A 72 -19.62 7.82 -15.37
C GLU A 72 -20.37 8.18 -14.08
N TRP A 73 -20.46 7.24 -13.12
CA TRP A 73 -21.12 7.45 -11.84
C TRP A 73 -20.38 8.45 -10.95
N LEU A 74 -19.06 8.31 -10.78
CA LEU A 74 -18.26 9.27 -9.99
C LEU A 74 -18.35 10.70 -10.55
N LYS A 75 -18.46 10.82 -11.88
CA LYS A 75 -18.66 12.13 -12.51
C LYS A 75 -20.05 12.69 -12.15
N LYS A 76 -21.09 11.85 -12.20
CA LYS A 76 -22.46 12.23 -11.83
C LYS A 76 -22.53 12.68 -10.38
N GLU A 77 -22.03 11.89 -9.43
CA GLU A 77 -21.99 12.24 -7.99
C GLU A 77 -21.34 13.60 -7.76
N ARG A 78 -20.16 13.85 -8.36
CA ARG A 78 -19.46 15.13 -8.27
C ARG A 78 -20.25 16.30 -8.85
N ASP A 79 -20.94 16.08 -9.97
CA ASP A 79 -21.72 17.11 -10.64
C ASP A 79 -23.01 17.39 -9.85
N GLU A 80 -23.62 16.38 -9.21
CA GLU A 80 -24.79 16.51 -8.32
C GLU A 80 -24.45 17.24 -7.02
N GLU A 81 -23.33 16.90 -6.36
CA GLU A 81 -22.78 17.63 -5.21
C GLU A 81 -22.61 19.14 -5.49
N LYS A 82 -22.32 19.49 -6.75
CA LYS A 82 -22.14 20.89 -7.19
C LYS A 82 -23.42 21.59 -7.61
N ALA A 83 -24.44 20.85 -8.05
CA ALA A 83 -25.57 21.41 -8.80
C ALA A 83 -26.84 21.64 -7.94
N SER A 84 -27.18 20.80 -6.96
CA SER A 84 -28.38 21.03 -6.14
C SER A 84 -28.55 20.07 -4.96
N GLY A 85 -29.02 20.59 -3.82
CA GLY A 85 -29.59 19.83 -2.71
C GLY A 85 -31.09 19.55 -2.89
N ILE A 86 -31.46 18.80 -3.93
CA ILE A 86 -32.82 18.27 -4.09
C ILE A 86 -32.71 16.76 -4.25
N GLU A 87 -33.05 16.07 -3.17
CA GLU A 87 -33.17 14.62 -3.05
C GLU A 87 -34.34 14.15 -3.93
N GLY A 88 -34.00 13.56 -5.07
CA GLY A 88 -34.95 12.93 -5.97
C GLY A 88 -35.22 11.49 -5.55
N THR A 89 -36.39 11.29 -4.95
CA THR A 89 -37.06 10.04 -4.58
C THR A 89 -36.88 8.88 -5.57
N ASP A 90 -36.81 7.67 -4.98
CA ASP A 90 -36.55 6.35 -5.54
C ASP A 90 -35.09 6.12 -5.98
N GLU A 91 -34.23 5.72 -5.03
CA GLU A 91 -32.90 5.19 -5.34
C GLU A 91 -33.07 3.98 -6.29
N ASP A 92 -32.74 4.22 -7.56
CA ASP A 92 -32.69 3.19 -8.57
C ASP A 92 -31.75 2.08 -8.08
N GLU A 93 -32.17 0.82 -8.18
CA GLU A 93 -31.39 -0.36 -7.78
C GLU A 93 -29.97 -0.35 -8.35
N PHE A 94 -29.79 0.27 -9.53
CA PHE A 94 -28.49 0.52 -10.12
C PHE A 94 -27.63 1.51 -9.31
N GLU A 95 -28.20 2.63 -8.87
CA GLU A 95 -27.50 3.67 -8.10
C GLU A 95 -27.12 3.15 -6.71
N MET A 96 -28.03 2.43 -6.04
CA MET A 96 -27.73 1.77 -4.77
C MET A 96 -26.57 0.78 -4.91
N ALA A 97 -26.62 -0.09 -5.93
CA ALA A 97 -25.53 -1.05 -6.16
C ALA A 97 -24.19 -0.37 -6.52
N MET A 98 -24.22 0.79 -7.19
CA MET A 98 -23.01 1.58 -7.46
C MET A 98 -22.44 2.17 -6.17
N ARG A 99 -23.29 2.73 -5.32
CA ARG A 99 -22.92 3.29 -4.02
C ARG A 99 -22.29 2.23 -3.12
N ASP A 100 -22.94 1.07 -3.01
CA ASP A 100 -22.41 -0.06 -2.22
C ASP A 100 -21.02 -0.48 -2.70
N VAL A 101 -20.81 -0.59 -4.02
CA VAL A 101 -19.50 -0.91 -4.60
C VAL A 101 -18.48 0.17 -4.26
N HIS A 102 -18.87 1.45 -4.37
CA HIS A 102 -17.99 2.56 -4.05
C HIS A 102 -17.57 2.56 -2.58
N GLU A 103 -18.51 2.40 -1.66
CA GLU A 103 -18.26 2.35 -0.21
C GLU A 103 -17.31 1.21 0.14
N ARG A 104 -17.56 -0.01 -0.35
CA ARG A 104 -16.64 -1.14 -0.14
C ARG A 104 -15.24 -0.92 -0.73
N MET A 105 -15.15 -0.25 -1.89
CA MET A 105 -13.86 0.08 -2.48
C MET A 105 -13.07 1.10 -1.65
N GLU A 106 -13.72 2.10 -1.08
CA GLU A 106 -13.07 3.08 -0.20
C GLU A 106 -12.69 2.46 1.15
N GLU A 107 -13.52 1.58 1.73
CA GLU A 107 -13.18 0.82 2.94
C GLU A 107 -11.87 0.02 2.76
N VAL A 108 -11.79 -0.77 1.68
CA VAL A 108 -10.59 -1.57 1.37
C VAL A 108 -9.35 -0.67 1.15
N LYS A 109 -9.54 0.47 0.50
CA LYS A 109 -8.46 1.43 0.27
C LYS A 109 -7.99 2.07 1.57
N GLU A 110 -8.89 2.40 2.48
CA GLU A 110 -8.54 2.86 3.82
C GLU A 110 -7.77 1.81 4.62
N GLU A 111 -8.18 0.54 4.54
CA GLU A 111 -7.47 -0.58 5.19
C GLU A 111 -6.04 -0.71 4.68
N TRP A 112 -5.84 -0.65 3.36
CA TRP A 112 -4.51 -0.67 2.76
C TRP A 112 -3.66 0.54 3.16
N ASN A 113 -4.24 1.73 3.25
CA ASN A 113 -3.53 2.92 3.72
C ASN A 113 -3.08 2.73 5.17
N LYS A 114 -3.99 2.32 6.06
CA LYS A 114 -3.68 2.05 7.48
C LYS A 114 -2.60 0.97 7.64
N GLU A 115 -2.65 -0.10 6.84
CA GLU A 115 -1.60 -1.12 6.83
C GLU A 115 -0.25 -0.55 6.36
N SER A 116 -0.26 0.26 5.30
CA SER A 116 0.97 0.87 4.77
C SER A 116 1.62 1.84 5.75
N GLU A 117 0.83 2.60 6.50
CA GLU A 117 1.28 3.52 7.54
C GLU A 117 1.93 2.76 8.69
N LYS A 118 1.29 1.70 9.19
CA LYS A 118 1.88 0.83 10.24
C LYS A 118 3.21 0.24 9.81
N VAL A 119 3.30 -0.28 8.58
CA VAL A 119 4.55 -0.83 8.04
C VAL A 119 5.64 0.25 7.91
N ALA A 120 5.27 1.50 7.61
CA ALA A 120 6.21 2.61 7.57
C ALA A 120 6.72 2.99 8.96
N GLU A 121 5.83 3.04 9.96
CA GLU A 121 6.18 3.31 11.36
C GLU A 121 7.12 2.25 11.94
N GLU A 122 6.83 0.96 11.72
CA GLU A 122 7.69 -0.14 12.17
C GLU A 122 9.09 -0.07 11.54
N LYS A 123 9.17 0.24 10.24
CA LYS A 123 10.46 0.45 9.56
C LYS A 123 11.23 1.62 10.14
N GLN A 124 10.54 2.73 10.43
CA GLN A 124 11.16 3.91 11.02
C GLN A 124 11.69 3.60 12.43
N MET A 125 10.89 2.93 13.27
CA MET A 125 11.32 2.50 14.60
C MET A 125 12.54 1.58 14.53
N ALA A 126 12.57 0.61 13.60
CA ALA A 126 13.72 -0.26 13.41
C ALA A 126 14.99 0.50 12.96
N ILE A 127 14.83 1.50 12.09
CA ILE A 127 15.93 2.38 11.67
C ILE A 127 16.48 3.18 12.86
N ASP A 128 15.59 3.74 13.68
CA ASP A 128 16.00 4.57 14.81
C ASP A 128 16.66 3.75 15.91
N MET A 129 16.13 2.55 16.24
CA MET A 129 16.80 1.61 17.14
C MET A 129 18.22 1.25 16.64
N ARG A 130 18.39 1.03 15.33
CA ARG A 130 19.71 0.78 14.72
C ARG A 130 20.64 1.97 14.88
N LYS A 131 20.16 3.20 14.62
CA LYS A 131 20.97 4.43 14.78
C LYS A 131 21.41 4.61 16.23
N THR A 132 20.48 4.51 17.18
CA THR A 132 20.79 4.63 18.61
C THR A 132 21.82 3.59 19.05
N ALA A 133 21.70 2.33 18.60
CA ALA A 133 22.69 1.31 18.90
C ALA A 133 24.09 1.66 18.34
N THR A 134 24.17 2.14 17.09
CA THR A 134 25.46 2.56 16.51
C THR A 134 26.07 3.78 17.19
N GLU A 135 25.25 4.72 17.68
CA GLU A 135 25.72 5.87 18.44
C GLU A 135 26.28 5.46 19.81
N ILE A 136 25.61 4.54 20.52
CA ILE A 136 26.09 4.00 21.80
C ILE A 136 27.43 3.27 21.63
N ILE A 137 27.57 2.45 20.58
CA ILE A 137 28.84 1.77 20.25
C ILE A 137 29.93 2.81 19.94
N GLY A 138 29.59 3.86 19.19
CA GLY A 138 30.53 4.96 18.91
C GLY A 138 30.99 5.69 20.17
N GLN A 139 30.08 5.98 21.10
CA GLN A 139 30.41 6.64 22.37
C GLN A 139 31.24 5.75 23.30
N THR A 140 30.93 4.46 23.40
CA THR A 140 31.71 3.52 24.21
C THR A 140 33.11 3.30 23.63
N LYS A 141 33.25 3.25 22.31
CA LYS A 141 34.55 3.23 21.64
C LYS A 141 35.35 4.50 21.92
N ARG A 142 34.72 5.68 21.85
CA ARG A 142 35.37 6.97 22.18
C ARG A 142 35.79 7.05 23.65
N ARG A 143 34.98 6.53 24.58
CA ARG A 143 35.37 6.45 26.00
C ARG A 143 36.56 5.52 26.19
N LYS A 144 36.52 4.33 25.58
CA LYS A 144 37.62 3.37 25.68
C LYS A 144 38.93 3.90 25.08
N SER A 145 38.90 4.62 23.95
CA SER A 145 40.12 5.23 23.41
C SER A 145 40.70 6.32 24.31
N MET A 146 39.84 7.05 25.03
CA MET A 146 40.27 8.11 25.95
C MET A 146 40.82 7.55 27.28
N GLU A 147 40.37 6.34 27.66
CA GLU A 147 40.94 5.56 28.78
C GLU A 147 42.30 4.97 28.40
N ASP A 148 42.44 4.42 27.18
CA ASP A 148 43.71 3.89 26.63
C ASP A 148 44.77 5.01 26.47
N GLU A 149 44.37 6.19 25.96
CA GLU A 149 45.25 7.38 25.87
C GLU A 149 45.65 7.94 27.23
N SER A 150 44.82 7.77 28.28
CA SER A 150 45.18 8.18 29.64
C SER A 150 46.08 7.20 30.38
N GLU A 151 46.08 5.92 29.99
CA GLU A 151 47.02 4.92 30.53
C GLU A 151 48.42 5.03 29.88
N ASP A 152 48.52 5.50 28.63
CA ASP A 152 49.80 5.78 27.95
C ASP A 152 50.47 7.09 28.42
N GLU A 153 49.73 8.06 28.97
CA GLU A 153 50.31 9.32 29.51
C GLU A 153 50.83 9.22 30.96
N GLU A 154 50.60 8.11 31.68
CA GLU A 154 51.10 7.92 33.05
C GLU A 154 52.51 7.25 33.14
N ASP A 155 53.15 6.85 32.03
CA ASP A 155 54.48 6.18 32.04
C ASP A 155 55.69 7.03 31.58
N GLU A 156 55.54 8.34 31.27
CA GLU A 156 56.71 9.20 30.96
C GLU A 156 57.16 10.09 32.15
N GLY A 157 57.04 9.56 33.37
CA GLY A 157 57.10 10.36 34.59
C GLY A 157 58.19 10.06 35.63
N LYS A 158 59.31 9.35 35.36
CA LYS A 158 60.50 9.35 36.26
C LYS A 158 61.73 8.57 35.76
N SER A 159 62.79 9.30 35.42
CA SER A 159 64.13 9.03 35.98
C SER A 159 65.03 10.24 35.76
N GLY A 160 65.13 11.08 36.80
CA GLY A 160 66.02 12.23 36.86
C GLY A 160 67.49 11.83 36.82
N LYS A 161 68.28 12.72 36.22
CA LYS A 161 69.73 12.79 36.33
C LYS A 161 70.14 12.97 37.80
N ASP A 162 71.06 12.16 38.28
CA ASP A 162 71.95 12.53 39.37
C ASP A 162 73.40 12.44 38.89
N ASP A 163 74.01 13.62 38.81
CA ASP A 163 75.39 13.88 38.46
C ASP A 163 76.05 14.46 39.73
N LYS A 164 77.12 13.84 40.24
CA LYS A 164 78.32 14.51 40.78
C LYS A 164 79.34 13.56 41.43
N GLN A 165 80.46 13.42 40.74
CA GLN A 165 81.84 13.80 41.16
C GLN A 165 82.43 13.22 42.46
N LEU A 166 83.61 12.56 42.35
CA LEU A 166 84.92 13.05 42.86
C LEU A 166 86.00 11.94 42.89
N GLY A 167 87.23 12.31 42.50
CA GLY A 167 88.46 11.79 43.13
C GLY A 167 89.35 10.87 42.29
N GLY A 168 90.43 11.41 41.74
CA GLY A 168 91.58 10.63 41.27
C GLY A 168 92.64 10.35 42.35
N LYS A 169 93.76 9.79 41.89
CA LYS A 169 94.99 9.35 42.59
C LYS A 169 94.89 7.96 43.24
N GLU A 170 95.84 7.04 43.10
CA GLU A 170 97.24 7.04 42.64
C GLU A 170 97.56 5.73 41.89
#